data_AF-A0A7J8CPX2-F1
#
_entry.id   AF-A0A7J8CPX2-F1
#
_cell.length_a   1.000
_cell.length_b   1.000
_cell.length_c   1.000
_cell.angle_alpha   90.00
_cell.angle_beta   90.00
_cell.angle_gamma   90.00
#
_symmetry.space_group_name_H-M   'P 1'
#
loop_
_entity.id
_entity.type
_entity.pdbx_description
1 polymer ?
#
loop_
_entity_poly.entity_id
_entity_poly.type
_entity_poly.pdbx_seq_one_letter_code
_entity_poly.pdbx_strand_id
1 'polypeptide(L)'
;MITALLAMDAWCFLARYGTAELCAHHVTVVAHLVKSGPGECCQLTNLSLLLRRLCFLLALPQQVDFIQTFPPEATENLPLWQHISFQAFPAELRKQAAREVTSVGATQSRGWLRSSRTVGELEALNTALSALLVVCDSAGEALEVGQQAAVMDAGIELWAFLNANLVTGQAYVQQTLSLLFPLLGFFIQTLDPQLITQVVTVQASLLRREPPDHVRLAALDFVRALGKTLLWPATQVARKAVLTESARRTDGQDRVLPSLSSVFAALLADRSWLLQQHALEAFTQFAEGTNHEDVILQCLRSEDTKDRVVSFLEKTGFVDETAAARVERVKQEKGIFWGSSARVLSEEAQWPSSEPSSKRARHERPLEEEYRSAVRAARAALEAVGALLQTGPAPDWLPVEVLRLQEQVDELKRCGLQDEA
;
A
#
# COMPACT_ATOMS: atom_id res chain seq x y z
N MET A 1 1.66 -8.73 15.63
CA MET A 1 1.73 -9.11 14.20
C MET A 1 1.09 -10.47 13.94
N ILE A 2 1.51 -11.56 14.61
CA ILE A 2 0.93 -12.91 14.40
C ILE A 2 -0.59 -12.95 14.68
N THR A 3 -1.06 -12.35 15.78
CA THR A 3 -2.50 -12.27 16.09
C THR A 3 -3.30 -11.52 15.02
N ALA A 4 -2.74 -10.43 14.47
CA ALA A 4 -3.38 -9.67 13.40
C ALA A 4 -3.45 -10.47 12.10
N LEU A 5 -2.38 -11.20 11.75
CA LEU A 5 -2.37 -12.11 10.60
C LEU A 5 -3.39 -13.24 10.75
N LEU A 6 -3.46 -13.87 11.93
CA LEU A 6 -4.47 -14.90 12.20
C LEU A 6 -5.90 -14.34 12.12
N ALA A 7 -6.12 -13.13 12.66
CA ALA A 7 -7.41 -12.45 12.56
C ALA A 7 -7.77 -12.13 11.10
N MET A 8 -6.81 -11.65 10.31
CA MET A 8 -6.97 -11.42 8.88
C MET A 8 -7.30 -12.71 8.13
N ASP A 9 -6.61 -13.82 8.43
CA ASP A 9 -6.83 -15.13 7.80
C ASP A 9 -8.23 -15.66 8.14
N ALA A 10 -8.64 -15.58 9.40
CA ALA A 10 -10.00 -15.94 9.83
C ALA A 10 -11.06 -15.05 9.16
N TRP A 11 -10.80 -13.76 9.00
CA TRP A 11 -11.72 -12.85 8.31
C TRP A 11 -11.82 -13.17 6.81
N CYS A 12 -10.69 -13.41 6.15
CA CYS A 12 -10.66 -13.83 4.75
C CYS A 12 -11.37 -15.17 4.54
N PHE A 13 -11.25 -16.11 5.49
CA PHE A 13 -12.00 -17.36 5.48
C PHE A 13 -13.51 -17.10 5.50
N LEU A 14 -13.97 -16.23 6.42
CA LEU A 14 -15.39 -15.86 6.49
C LEU A 14 -15.90 -15.17 5.22
N ALA A 15 -15.08 -14.30 4.63
CA ALA A 15 -15.43 -13.62 3.38
C ALA A 15 -15.49 -14.60 2.20
N ARG A 16 -14.56 -15.56 2.14
CA ARG A 16 -14.46 -16.56 1.05
C ARG A 16 -15.59 -17.59 1.06
N TYR A 17 -16.02 -18.03 2.24
CA TYR A 17 -17.07 -19.04 2.39
C TYR A 17 -18.43 -18.42 2.74
N GLY A 18 -18.51 -17.08 2.81
CA GLY A 18 -19.76 -16.34 2.92
C GLY A 18 -20.39 -16.04 1.55
N THR A 19 -21.42 -15.20 1.54
CA THR A 19 -22.02 -14.72 0.28
C THR A 19 -21.19 -13.61 -0.34
N ALA A 20 -21.39 -13.35 -1.64
CA ALA A 20 -20.70 -12.28 -2.35
C ALA A 20 -21.03 -10.90 -1.75
N GLU A 21 -22.27 -10.69 -1.30
CA GLU A 21 -22.73 -9.46 -0.63
C GLU A 21 -22.04 -9.28 0.72
N LEU A 22 -21.85 -10.36 1.48
CA LEU A 22 -21.14 -10.30 2.76
C LEU A 22 -19.67 -9.93 2.57
N CYS A 23 -19.02 -10.52 1.55
CA CYS A 23 -17.65 -10.16 1.19
C CYS A 23 -17.56 -8.68 0.78
N ALA A 24 -18.47 -8.20 -0.08
CA ALA A 24 -18.53 -6.81 -0.50
C ALA A 24 -18.74 -5.86 0.69
N HIS A 25 -19.65 -6.19 1.59
CA HIS A 25 -19.89 -5.41 2.80
C HIS A 25 -18.62 -5.29 3.66
N HIS A 26 -17.91 -6.41 3.89
CA HIS A 26 -16.65 -6.37 4.63
C HIS A 26 -15.58 -5.51 3.92
N VAL A 27 -15.45 -5.65 2.60
CA VAL A 27 -14.51 -4.82 1.83
C VAL A 27 -14.85 -3.33 1.95
N THR A 28 -16.11 -2.95 1.80
CA THR A 28 -16.56 -1.56 1.91
C THR A 28 -16.30 -0.99 3.30
N VAL A 29 -16.58 -1.74 4.36
CA VAL A 29 -16.30 -1.31 5.74
C VAL A 29 -14.80 -1.09 5.94
N VAL A 30 -13.96 -2.05 5.54
CA VAL A 30 -12.50 -1.92 5.67
C VAL A 30 -11.97 -0.76 4.82
N ALA A 31 -12.51 -0.56 3.61
CA ALA A 31 -12.14 0.57 2.75
C ALA A 31 -12.46 1.93 3.39
N HIS A 32 -13.62 2.08 4.03
CA HIS A 32 -13.93 3.30 4.77
C HIS A 32 -13.00 3.52 5.96
N LEU A 33 -12.64 2.47 6.69
CA LEU A 33 -11.69 2.55 7.81
C LEU A 33 -10.29 2.96 7.34
N VAL A 34 -9.83 2.40 6.21
CA VAL A 34 -8.56 2.78 5.58
C VAL A 34 -8.60 4.24 5.12
N LYS A 35 -9.67 4.66 4.43
CA LYS A 35 -9.85 6.04 3.95
C LYS A 35 -9.90 7.06 5.10
N SER A 36 -10.49 6.69 6.24
CA SER A 36 -10.66 7.57 7.40
C SER A 36 -9.51 7.49 8.41
N GLY A 37 -8.53 6.60 8.18
CA GLY A 37 -7.46 6.32 9.12
C GLY A 37 -6.51 7.51 9.30
N PRO A 38 -6.17 7.91 10.53
CA PRO A 38 -5.21 8.99 10.76
C PRO A 38 -3.78 8.51 10.50
N GLY A 39 -3.14 9.06 9.45
CA GLY A 39 -1.71 8.90 9.17
C GLY A 39 -1.18 7.46 9.18
N GLU A 40 0.15 7.31 9.20
CA GLU A 40 0.77 5.99 9.28
C GLU A 40 0.69 5.41 10.70
N CYS A 41 -0.06 4.32 10.86
CA CYS A 41 -0.09 3.56 12.11
C CYS A 41 -0.18 2.05 11.84
N CYS A 42 0.17 1.24 12.86
CA CYS A 42 0.16 -0.22 12.73
C CYS A 42 -1.23 -0.79 12.42
N GLN A 43 -2.30 -0.11 12.86
CA GLN A 43 -3.69 -0.47 12.56
C GLN A 43 -3.99 -0.27 11.09
N LEU A 44 -3.63 0.88 10.52
CA LEU A 44 -3.77 1.16 9.10
C LEU A 44 -3.00 0.13 8.27
N THR A 45 -1.76 -0.23 8.64
CA THR A 45 -1.00 -1.27 7.94
C THR A 45 -1.75 -2.61 7.91
N ASN A 46 -2.33 -3.04 9.04
CA ASN A 46 -3.10 -4.29 9.12
C ASN A 46 -4.40 -4.20 8.30
N LEU A 47 -5.12 -3.08 8.36
CA LEU A 47 -6.34 -2.85 7.60
C LEU A 47 -6.07 -2.81 6.09
N SER A 48 -5.01 -2.14 5.66
CA SER A 48 -4.58 -2.09 4.26
C SER A 48 -4.19 -3.46 3.74
N LEU A 49 -3.52 -4.29 4.54
CA LEU A 49 -3.21 -5.68 4.18
C LEU A 49 -4.47 -6.54 4.08
N LEU A 50 -5.40 -6.40 5.03
CA LEU A 50 -6.70 -7.08 4.99
C LEU A 50 -7.49 -6.69 3.75
N LEU A 51 -7.61 -5.38 3.48
CA LEU A 51 -8.30 -4.84 2.31
C LEU A 51 -7.75 -5.46 1.03
N ARG A 52 -6.41 -5.41 0.86
CA ARG A 52 -5.74 -5.98 -0.32
C ARG A 52 -6.12 -7.44 -0.53
N ARG A 53 -6.18 -8.25 0.53
CA ARG A 53 -6.56 -9.68 0.45
C ARG A 53 -8.05 -9.86 0.13
N LEU A 54 -8.93 -9.07 0.76
CA LEU A 54 -10.37 -9.18 0.54
C LEU A 54 -10.78 -8.72 -0.87
N CYS A 55 -10.10 -7.74 -1.48
CA CYS A 55 -10.37 -7.31 -2.85
C CYS A 55 -10.29 -8.47 -3.87
N PHE A 56 -9.37 -9.43 -3.68
CA PHE A 56 -9.28 -10.62 -4.54
C PHE A 56 -10.45 -11.61 -4.38
N LEU A 57 -11.25 -11.46 -3.34
CA LEU A 57 -12.42 -12.31 -3.07
C LEU A 57 -13.72 -11.73 -3.63
N LEU A 58 -13.71 -10.48 -4.10
CA LEU A 58 -14.88 -9.85 -4.72
C LEU A 58 -15.23 -10.52 -6.05
N ALA A 59 -16.51 -10.83 -6.24
CA ALA A 59 -17.04 -11.20 -7.54
C ALA A 59 -17.23 -9.97 -8.44
N LEU A 60 -17.30 -10.20 -9.75
CA LEU A 60 -17.28 -9.13 -10.76
C LEU A 60 -18.33 -8.02 -10.54
N PRO A 61 -19.62 -8.31 -10.24
CA PRO A 61 -20.60 -7.26 -9.97
C PRO A 61 -20.18 -6.37 -8.79
N GLN A 62 -19.73 -6.99 -7.70
CA GLN A 62 -19.30 -6.27 -6.50
C GLN A 62 -18.00 -5.48 -6.71
N GLN A 63 -17.13 -5.89 -7.64
CA GLN A 63 -15.97 -5.09 -8.04
C GLN A 63 -16.38 -3.81 -8.78
N VAL A 64 -17.41 -3.88 -9.63
CA VAL A 64 -17.97 -2.70 -10.30
C VAL A 64 -18.59 -1.76 -9.26
N ASP A 65 -19.42 -2.29 -8.35
CA ASP A 65 -20.03 -1.52 -7.28
C ASP A 65 -18.98 -0.87 -6.37
N PHE A 66 -17.89 -1.57 -6.09
CA PHE A 66 -16.78 -1.04 -5.29
C PHE A 66 -16.12 0.17 -5.97
N ILE A 67 -15.82 0.09 -7.26
CA ILE A 67 -15.23 1.19 -8.03
C ILE A 67 -16.19 2.39 -8.09
N GLN A 68 -17.50 2.14 -8.23
CA GLN A 68 -18.51 3.21 -8.19
C GLN A 68 -18.63 3.86 -6.82
N THR A 69 -18.49 3.07 -5.74
CA THR A 69 -18.53 3.56 -4.36
C THR A 69 -17.28 4.36 -4.00
N PHE A 70 -16.13 3.95 -4.53
CA PHE A 70 -14.84 4.62 -4.32
C PHE A 70 -14.19 5.02 -5.65
N PRO A 71 -14.74 6.03 -6.37
CA PRO A 71 -14.23 6.42 -7.67
C PRO A 71 -12.72 6.70 -7.67
N PRO A 72 -11.91 6.03 -8.51
CA PRO A 72 -10.47 6.24 -8.59
C PRO A 72 -10.08 7.64 -9.11
N GLU A 73 -10.97 8.29 -9.84
CA GLU A 73 -10.81 9.69 -10.28
C GLU A 73 -10.92 10.73 -9.15
N ALA A 74 -11.47 10.36 -7.99
CA ALA A 74 -11.62 11.28 -6.87
C ALA A 74 -10.33 11.33 -6.03
N THR A 75 -9.71 12.52 -5.92
CA THR A 75 -8.48 12.76 -5.13
C THR A 75 -8.60 12.29 -3.68
N GLU A 76 -9.77 12.45 -3.06
CA GLU A 76 -10.06 12.00 -1.70
C GLU A 76 -10.00 10.48 -1.51
N ASN A 77 -10.04 9.70 -2.60
CA ASN A 77 -9.92 8.24 -2.56
C ASN A 77 -8.49 7.75 -2.77
N LEU A 78 -7.51 8.60 -3.11
CA LEU A 78 -6.12 8.17 -3.23
C LEU A 78 -5.56 7.48 -1.97
N PRO A 79 -5.89 7.90 -0.74
CA PRO A 79 -5.48 7.18 0.47
C PRO A 79 -5.94 5.72 0.52
N LEU A 80 -7.04 5.40 -0.15
CA LEU A 80 -7.53 4.03 -0.31
C LEU A 80 -6.80 3.31 -1.46
N TRP A 81 -6.68 3.96 -2.62
CA TRP A 81 -6.11 3.35 -3.83
C TRP A 81 -4.62 3.03 -3.72
N GLN A 82 -3.88 3.69 -2.83
CA GLN A 82 -2.49 3.32 -2.49
C GLN A 82 -2.34 1.96 -1.77
N HIS A 83 -3.44 1.28 -1.44
CA HIS A 83 -3.40 0.00 -0.73
C HIS A 83 -3.97 -1.17 -1.54
N ILE A 84 -4.65 -0.89 -2.66
CA ILE A 84 -5.36 -1.89 -3.47
C ILE A 84 -4.46 -2.39 -4.60
N SER A 85 -4.29 -3.71 -4.71
CA SER A 85 -3.64 -4.29 -5.89
C SER A 85 -4.61 -4.31 -7.07
N PHE A 86 -4.22 -3.70 -8.18
CA PHE A 86 -5.03 -3.66 -9.39
C PHE A 86 -5.16 -5.04 -10.08
N GLN A 87 -4.33 -6.01 -9.69
CA GLN A 87 -4.44 -7.40 -10.11
C GLN A 87 -5.70 -8.09 -9.59
N ALA A 88 -6.35 -7.53 -8.56
CA ALA A 88 -7.64 -8.04 -8.08
C ALA A 88 -8.78 -7.85 -9.08
N PHE A 89 -8.63 -6.91 -10.02
CA PHE A 89 -9.64 -6.58 -11.02
C PHE A 89 -9.36 -7.24 -12.38
N PRO A 90 -10.41 -7.54 -13.19
CA PRO A 90 -10.26 -7.97 -14.58
C PRO A 90 -9.64 -6.86 -15.43
N ALA A 91 -9.10 -7.23 -16.61
CA ALA A 91 -8.30 -6.34 -17.46
C ALA A 91 -8.96 -4.98 -17.77
N GLU A 92 -10.26 -4.96 -18.10
CA GLU A 92 -10.96 -3.71 -18.42
C GLU A 92 -11.09 -2.77 -17.21
N LEU A 93 -11.56 -3.29 -16.07
CA LEU A 93 -11.68 -2.51 -14.83
C LEU A 93 -10.30 -2.09 -14.30
N ARG A 94 -9.31 -2.98 -14.41
CA ARG A 94 -7.91 -2.69 -14.08
C ARG A 94 -7.39 -1.52 -14.90
N LYS A 95 -7.55 -1.57 -16.22
CA LYS A 95 -7.08 -0.53 -17.13
C LYS A 95 -7.74 0.81 -16.83
N GLN A 96 -9.06 0.81 -16.64
CA GLN A 96 -9.80 2.04 -16.33
C GLN A 96 -9.38 2.65 -14.99
N ALA A 97 -9.36 1.86 -13.92
CA ALA A 97 -8.98 2.35 -12.60
C ALA A 97 -7.51 2.82 -12.57
N ALA A 98 -6.59 2.06 -13.19
CA ALA A 98 -5.19 2.44 -13.28
C ALA A 98 -5.02 3.77 -14.02
N ARG A 99 -5.80 3.98 -15.10
CA ARG A 99 -5.81 5.23 -15.86
C ARG A 99 -6.25 6.42 -15.02
N GLU A 100 -7.35 6.27 -14.29
CA GLU A 100 -7.90 7.33 -13.46
C GLU A 100 -6.94 7.69 -12.31
N VAL A 101 -6.46 6.70 -11.55
CA VAL A 101 -5.49 6.93 -10.47
C VAL A 101 -4.21 7.56 -10.99
N THR A 102 -3.72 7.12 -12.16
CA THR A 102 -2.53 7.71 -12.77
C THR A 102 -2.74 9.18 -13.14
N SER A 103 -3.89 9.51 -13.74
CA SER A 103 -4.23 10.88 -14.12
C SER A 103 -4.27 11.79 -12.89
N VAL A 104 -4.98 11.36 -11.84
CA VAL A 104 -5.15 12.14 -10.61
C VAL A 104 -3.83 12.27 -9.86
N GLY A 105 -3.11 11.16 -9.67
CA GLY A 105 -1.83 11.14 -8.97
C GLY A 105 -0.79 12.02 -9.66
N ALA A 106 -0.63 11.91 -10.98
CA ALA A 106 0.30 12.75 -11.74
C ALA A 106 -0.10 14.24 -11.74
N THR A 107 -1.40 14.53 -11.73
CA THR A 107 -1.90 15.91 -11.63
C THR A 107 -1.62 16.50 -10.25
N GLN A 108 -1.84 15.74 -9.19
CA GLN A 108 -1.57 16.17 -7.82
C GLN A 108 -0.07 16.38 -7.56
N SER A 109 0.79 15.47 -8.04
CA SER A 109 2.24 15.63 -7.99
C SER A 109 2.72 16.90 -8.68
N ARG A 110 2.18 17.20 -9.87
CA ARG A 110 2.47 18.45 -10.60
C ARG A 110 1.86 19.69 -9.92
N GLY A 111 0.72 19.53 -9.25
CA GLY A 111 0.11 20.58 -8.44
C GLY A 111 1.03 21.02 -7.31
N TRP A 112 1.61 20.07 -6.58
CA TRP A 112 2.60 20.34 -5.53
C TRP A 112 3.86 21.02 -6.08
N LEU A 113 4.37 20.57 -7.23
CA LEU A 113 5.52 21.21 -7.89
C LEU A 113 5.27 22.69 -8.23
N ARG A 114 4.01 23.08 -8.48
CA ARG A 114 3.59 24.45 -8.78
C ARG A 114 3.15 25.27 -7.55
N SER A 115 2.99 24.63 -6.40
CA SER A 115 2.50 25.28 -5.18
C SER A 115 3.62 25.99 -4.42
N SER A 116 3.29 26.47 -3.21
CA SER A 116 4.26 27.01 -2.25
C SER A 116 5.17 25.92 -1.62
N ARG A 117 4.94 24.63 -1.94
CA ARG A 117 5.76 23.47 -1.55
C ARG A 117 5.96 23.37 -0.04
N THR A 118 4.88 23.53 0.70
CA THR A 118 4.92 23.44 2.17
C THR A 118 5.00 21.99 2.64
N VAL A 119 5.55 21.78 3.84
CA VAL A 119 5.62 20.46 4.47
C VAL A 119 4.22 19.87 4.70
N GLY A 120 3.20 20.70 4.94
CA GLY A 120 1.81 20.25 5.12
C GLY A 120 1.18 19.66 3.86
N GLU A 121 1.67 20.02 2.66
CA GLU A 121 1.20 19.46 1.39
C GLU A 121 1.94 18.16 1.02
N LEU A 122 3.03 17.82 1.73
CA LEU A 122 3.88 16.68 1.42
C LEU A 122 3.21 15.33 1.70
N GLU A 123 2.30 15.27 2.67
CA GLU A 123 1.51 14.06 2.96
C GLU A 123 0.59 13.69 1.79
N ALA A 124 -0.06 14.70 1.21
CA ALA A 124 -0.90 14.53 0.03
C ALA A 124 -0.07 14.11 -1.19
N LEU A 125 1.13 14.66 -1.35
CA LEU A 125 2.08 14.22 -2.38
C LEU A 125 2.52 12.76 -2.17
N ASN A 126 2.89 12.37 -0.95
CA ASN A 126 3.32 11.01 -0.63
C ASN A 126 2.21 10.00 -0.90
N THR A 127 0.96 10.36 -0.58
CA THR A 127 -0.21 9.54 -0.89
C THR A 127 -0.36 9.37 -2.41
N ALA A 128 -0.22 10.44 -3.18
CA ALA A 128 -0.28 10.39 -4.65
C ALA A 128 0.85 9.51 -5.24
N LEU A 129 2.09 9.68 -4.77
CA LEU A 129 3.23 8.87 -5.21
C LEU A 129 3.07 7.38 -4.85
N SER A 130 2.55 7.09 -3.66
CA SER A 130 2.25 5.73 -3.20
C SER A 130 1.18 5.08 -4.08
N ALA A 131 0.11 5.81 -4.42
CA ALA A 131 -0.91 5.33 -5.37
C ALA A 131 -0.34 5.08 -6.77
N LEU A 132 0.51 5.99 -7.28
CA LEU A 132 1.20 5.79 -8.58
C LEU A 132 2.11 4.56 -8.56
N LEU A 133 2.84 4.34 -7.46
CA LEU A 133 3.72 3.17 -7.32
C LEU A 133 2.92 1.87 -7.37
N VAL A 134 1.78 1.82 -6.67
CA VAL A 134 0.89 0.65 -6.71
C VAL A 134 0.35 0.39 -8.11
N VAL A 135 0.04 1.44 -8.88
CA VAL A 135 -0.35 1.28 -10.30
C VAL A 135 0.81 0.70 -11.11
N CYS A 136 2.03 1.24 -10.98
CA CYS A 136 3.21 0.71 -11.66
C CYS A 136 3.44 -0.78 -11.34
N ASP A 137 3.33 -1.15 -10.05
CA ASP A 137 3.62 -2.52 -9.59
C ASP A 137 2.55 -3.54 -9.98
N SER A 138 1.29 -3.14 -10.10
CA SER A 138 0.15 -4.08 -10.25
C SER A 138 -0.69 -3.91 -11.52
N ALA A 139 -0.46 -2.84 -12.29
CA ALA A 139 -1.12 -2.57 -13.55
C ALA A 139 -0.22 -1.78 -14.54
N GLY A 140 1.09 -1.82 -14.37
CA GLY A 140 2.03 -1.08 -15.22
C GLY A 140 1.93 -1.45 -16.70
N GLU A 141 1.54 -2.70 -17.00
CA GLU A 141 1.29 -3.20 -18.35
C GLU A 141 0.02 -2.62 -19.00
N ALA A 142 -0.92 -2.14 -18.19
CA ALA A 142 -2.19 -1.58 -18.65
C ALA A 142 -2.09 -0.08 -18.97
N LEU A 143 -0.97 0.57 -18.61
CA LEU A 143 -0.76 2.00 -18.83
C LEU A 143 -0.42 2.31 -20.29
N GLU A 144 -1.05 3.36 -20.81
CA GLU A 144 -0.75 3.91 -22.12
C GLU A 144 0.54 4.74 -22.08
N VAL A 145 1.20 4.90 -23.23
CA VAL A 145 2.50 5.62 -23.34
C VAL A 145 2.40 7.04 -22.77
N GLY A 146 1.30 7.76 -23.02
CA GLY A 146 1.11 9.10 -22.48
C GLY A 146 0.98 9.15 -20.96
N GLN A 147 0.47 8.08 -20.34
CA GLN A 147 0.32 7.97 -18.89
C GLN A 147 1.66 7.63 -18.23
N GLN A 148 2.40 6.67 -18.82
CA GLN A 148 3.76 6.35 -18.40
C GLN A 148 4.66 7.60 -18.45
N ALA A 149 4.59 8.37 -19.55
CA ALA A 149 5.31 9.64 -19.67
C ALA A 149 4.92 10.63 -18.57
N ALA A 150 3.62 10.80 -18.27
CA ALA A 150 3.17 11.73 -17.24
C ALA A 150 3.68 11.38 -15.82
N VAL A 151 3.75 10.08 -15.48
CA VAL A 151 4.31 9.61 -14.20
C VAL A 151 5.82 9.82 -14.17
N MET A 152 6.51 9.47 -15.26
CA MET A 152 7.94 9.63 -15.39
C MET A 152 8.35 11.10 -15.28
N ASP A 153 7.70 12.00 -16.01
CA ASP A 153 7.96 13.45 -15.98
C ASP A 153 7.78 14.00 -14.56
N ALA A 154 6.70 13.64 -13.87
CA ALA A 154 6.47 14.05 -12.49
C ALA A 154 7.58 13.52 -11.54
N GLY A 155 8.01 12.27 -11.71
CA GLY A 155 9.10 11.69 -10.93
C GLY A 155 10.44 12.37 -11.15
N ILE A 156 10.78 12.71 -12.41
CA ILE A 156 12.01 13.42 -12.78
C ILE A 156 11.99 14.85 -12.22
N GLU A 157 10.89 15.58 -12.38
CA GLU A 157 10.73 16.93 -11.85
C GLU A 157 10.85 16.94 -10.32
N LEU A 158 10.20 16.00 -9.61
CA LEU A 158 10.30 15.86 -8.16
C LEU A 158 11.73 15.54 -7.72
N TRP A 159 12.43 14.66 -8.44
CA TRP A 159 13.81 14.30 -8.14
C TRP A 159 14.74 15.52 -8.16
N ALA A 160 14.54 16.45 -9.09
CA ALA A 160 15.35 17.67 -9.20
C ALA A 160 15.29 18.56 -7.95
N PHE A 161 14.25 18.42 -7.11
CA PHE A 161 14.10 19.18 -5.86
C PHE A 161 14.63 18.47 -4.62
N LEU A 162 14.92 17.16 -4.71
CA LEU A 162 15.42 16.41 -3.56
C LEU A 162 16.93 16.57 -3.41
N ASN A 163 17.36 16.89 -2.19
CA ASN A 163 18.77 16.97 -1.81
C ASN A 163 19.02 16.02 -0.64
N ALA A 164 20.12 15.25 -0.69
CA ALA A 164 20.56 14.34 0.37
C ALA A 164 20.62 14.99 1.77
N ASN A 165 20.89 16.30 1.85
CA ASN A 165 20.92 17.04 3.12
C ASN A 165 19.53 17.18 3.78
N LEU A 166 18.45 17.27 2.98
CA LEU A 166 17.08 17.44 3.48
C LEU A 166 16.51 16.10 3.99
N VAL A 167 16.95 14.99 3.41
CA VAL A 167 16.45 13.63 3.70
C VAL A 167 16.80 13.19 5.11
N THR A 168 17.97 13.55 5.64
CA THR A 168 18.40 13.08 6.97
C THR A 168 17.62 13.68 8.14
N GLY A 169 16.86 14.76 7.94
CA GLY A 169 16.22 15.51 9.02
C GLY A 169 14.68 15.47 9.07
N GLN A 170 14.00 15.00 8.02
CA GLN A 170 12.54 15.08 7.92
C GLN A 170 11.89 13.78 7.41
N ALA A 171 11.02 13.18 8.23
CA ALA A 171 10.35 11.91 7.93
C ALA A 171 9.53 11.96 6.62
N TYR A 172 8.79 13.05 6.39
CA TYR A 172 7.99 13.19 5.17
C TYR A 172 8.86 13.21 3.90
N VAL A 173 10.04 13.85 3.94
CA VAL A 173 11.00 13.88 2.82
C VAL A 173 11.64 12.51 2.62
N GLN A 174 11.91 11.78 3.70
CA GLN A 174 12.39 10.39 3.63
C GLN A 174 11.37 9.50 2.92
N GLN A 175 10.09 9.66 3.24
CA GLN A 175 9.01 8.93 2.60
C GLN A 175 8.89 9.30 1.11
N THR A 176 8.92 10.58 0.75
CA THR A 176 8.89 11.01 -0.67
C THR A 176 10.04 10.36 -1.44
N LEU A 177 11.26 10.41 -0.92
CA LEU A 177 12.41 9.79 -1.54
C LEU A 177 12.24 8.26 -1.65
N SER A 178 11.72 7.63 -0.60
CA SER A 178 11.50 6.19 -0.56
C SER A 178 10.45 5.71 -1.57
N LEU A 179 9.51 6.58 -1.95
CA LEU A 179 8.53 6.32 -3.02
C LEU A 179 9.11 6.61 -4.41
N LEU A 180 9.94 7.64 -4.54
CA LEU A 180 10.56 7.99 -5.82
C LEU A 180 11.59 6.97 -6.30
N PHE A 181 12.37 6.36 -5.39
CA PHE A 181 13.34 5.32 -5.78
C PHE A 181 12.70 4.17 -6.57
N PRO A 182 11.69 3.46 -6.06
CA PRO A 182 11.06 2.37 -6.80
C PRO A 182 10.27 2.88 -8.03
N LEU A 183 9.67 4.08 -7.98
CA LEU A 183 9.03 4.68 -9.15
C LEU A 183 10.02 4.93 -10.30
N LEU A 184 11.18 5.53 -10.02
CA LEU A 184 12.24 5.70 -11.02
C LEU A 184 12.82 4.34 -11.44
N GLY A 185 12.92 3.40 -10.49
CA GLY A 185 13.32 2.02 -10.76
C GLY A 185 12.40 1.30 -11.73
N PHE A 186 11.09 1.57 -11.71
CA PHE A 186 10.14 1.03 -12.68
C PHE A 186 10.43 1.50 -14.11
N PHE A 187 10.81 2.78 -14.28
CA PHE A 187 11.12 3.38 -15.60
C PHE A 187 12.59 3.26 -16.00
N ILE A 188 13.38 2.44 -15.32
CA ILE A 188 14.85 2.44 -15.45
C ILE A 188 15.37 2.26 -16.89
N GLN A 189 14.62 1.56 -17.75
CA GLN A 189 14.97 1.35 -19.17
C GLN A 189 14.78 2.59 -20.05
N THR A 190 13.93 3.53 -19.64
CA THR A 190 13.60 4.75 -20.38
C THR A 190 14.23 6.00 -19.77
N LEU A 191 14.80 5.91 -18.56
CA LEU A 191 15.47 7.03 -17.91
C LEU A 191 16.76 7.43 -18.62
N ASP A 192 17.06 8.73 -18.57
CA ASP A 192 18.35 9.25 -19.04
C ASP A 192 19.51 8.65 -18.22
N PRO A 193 20.52 8.06 -18.87
CA PRO A 193 21.84 7.76 -18.31
C PRO A 193 22.37 8.74 -17.26
N GLN A 194 22.23 10.05 -17.50
CA GLN A 194 22.71 11.08 -16.57
C GLN A 194 21.91 11.14 -15.28
N LEU A 195 20.59 10.97 -15.37
CA LEU A 195 19.72 10.92 -14.20
C LEU A 195 20.02 9.68 -13.36
N ILE A 196 20.21 8.52 -13.99
CA ILE A 196 20.63 7.29 -13.29
C ILE A 196 21.93 7.54 -12.52
N THR A 197 22.89 8.21 -13.16
CA THR A 197 24.17 8.57 -12.53
C THR A 197 23.97 9.44 -11.30
N GLN A 198 23.10 10.45 -11.42
CA GLN A 198 22.77 11.34 -10.30
C GLN A 198 22.11 10.58 -9.15
N VAL A 199 21.15 9.69 -9.45
CA VAL A 199 20.44 8.89 -8.45
C VAL A 199 21.40 8.00 -7.66
N VAL A 200 22.26 7.24 -8.34
CA VAL A 200 23.25 6.37 -7.69
C VAL A 200 24.26 7.19 -6.87
N THR A 201 24.69 8.35 -7.38
CA THR A 201 25.61 9.24 -6.64
C THR A 201 24.98 9.77 -5.36
N VAL A 202 23.70 10.17 -5.42
CA VAL A 202 22.93 10.60 -4.26
C VAL A 202 22.78 9.46 -3.26
N GLN A 203 22.45 8.25 -3.69
CA GLN A 203 22.39 7.06 -2.82
C GLN A 203 23.73 6.81 -2.10
N ALA A 204 24.86 6.86 -2.81
CA ALA A 204 26.19 6.69 -2.21
C ALA A 204 26.49 7.76 -1.15
N SER A 205 26.00 8.99 -1.35
CA SER A 205 26.14 10.07 -0.36
C SER A 205 25.18 9.92 0.82
N LEU A 206 23.97 9.41 0.57
CA LEU A 206 22.92 9.24 1.55
C LEU A 206 23.23 8.09 2.50
N LEU A 207 23.64 6.93 1.99
CA LEU A 207 23.97 5.75 2.80
C LEU A 207 25.13 6.01 3.76
N ARG A 208 26.10 6.86 3.37
CA ARG A 208 27.19 7.32 4.26
C ARG A 208 26.71 8.12 5.48
N ARG A 209 25.48 8.64 5.44
CA ARG A 209 24.86 9.38 6.54
C ARG A 209 23.95 8.51 7.39
N GLU A 210 23.98 7.18 7.18
CA GLU A 210 23.22 6.21 7.96
C GLU A 210 21.71 6.54 8.05
N PRO A 211 20.99 6.63 6.91
CA PRO A 211 19.56 6.95 6.91
C PRO A 211 18.75 5.81 7.56
N PRO A 212 17.48 6.00 7.94
CA PRO A 212 16.66 4.92 8.50
C PRO A 212 16.49 3.72 7.55
N ASP A 213 16.18 2.55 8.11
CA ASP A 213 16.11 1.28 7.37
C ASP A 213 15.16 1.33 6.16
N HIS A 214 14.02 2.01 6.26
CA HIS A 214 13.06 2.12 5.15
C HIS A 214 13.65 2.86 3.93
N VAL A 215 14.52 3.85 4.17
CA VAL A 215 15.22 4.58 3.09
C VAL A 215 16.30 3.70 2.47
N ARG A 216 16.99 2.89 3.27
CA ARG A 216 17.99 1.93 2.77
C ARG A 216 17.33 0.85 1.91
N LEU A 217 16.17 0.33 2.33
CA LEU A 217 15.37 -0.62 1.55
C LEU A 217 14.95 -0.02 0.20
N ALA A 218 14.42 1.21 0.20
CA ALA A 218 14.05 1.87 -1.05
C ALA A 218 15.25 2.12 -1.98
N ALA A 219 16.42 2.48 -1.43
CA ALA A 219 17.65 2.60 -2.22
C ALA A 219 18.06 1.26 -2.85
N LEU A 220 17.93 0.17 -2.09
CA LEU A 220 18.19 -1.18 -2.55
C LEU A 220 17.24 -1.59 -3.69
N ASP A 221 15.95 -1.27 -3.60
CA ASP A 221 14.97 -1.60 -4.64
C ASP A 221 15.31 -0.94 -5.99
N PHE A 222 15.76 0.32 -5.97
CA PHE A 222 16.24 1.00 -7.19
C PHE A 222 17.47 0.31 -7.79
N VAL A 223 18.46 -0.04 -6.96
CA VAL A 223 19.69 -0.69 -7.43
C VAL A 223 19.43 -2.12 -7.90
N ARG A 224 18.45 -2.80 -7.32
CA ARG A 224 17.96 -4.10 -7.82
C ARG A 224 17.36 -3.97 -9.22
N ALA A 225 16.61 -2.89 -9.49
CA ALA A 225 16.09 -2.62 -10.83
C ALA A 225 17.22 -2.36 -11.85
N LEU A 226 18.30 -1.70 -11.43
CA LEU A 226 19.50 -1.53 -12.27
C LEU A 226 20.09 -2.86 -12.73
N GLY A 227 20.17 -3.86 -11.84
CA GLY A 227 20.67 -5.21 -12.16
C GLY A 227 20.02 -5.84 -13.39
N LYS A 228 18.70 -5.64 -13.57
CA LYS A 228 17.94 -6.14 -14.73
C LYS A 228 18.25 -5.39 -16.04
N THR A 229 18.82 -4.19 -15.94
CA THR A 229 19.04 -3.26 -17.06
C THR A 229 20.48 -3.05 -17.45
N LEU A 230 21.43 -3.78 -16.87
CA LEU A 230 22.86 -3.71 -17.21
C LEU A 230 23.17 -4.35 -18.58
N LEU A 231 22.29 -4.12 -19.54
CA LEU A 231 22.64 -3.89 -20.93
C LEU A 231 22.80 -2.37 -21.13
N TRP A 232 23.67 -1.73 -20.35
CA TRP A 232 24.09 -0.35 -20.67
C TRP A 232 24.61 -0.39 -22.10
N PRO A 233 24.12 0.45 -23.02
CA PRO A 233 24.43 0.28 -24.41
C PRO A 233 25.90 0.62 -24.70
N ALA A 234 26.74 -0.41 -24.68
CA ALA A 234 27.70 -0.60 -25.77
C ALA A 234 26.96 -0.84 -27.11
N THR A 235 25.66 -1.13 -27.09
CA THR A 235 24.88 -1.64 -28.23
C THR A 235 23.86 -0.68 -28.87
N GLN A 236 23.56 0.50 -28.30
CA GLN A 236 22.70 1.50 -28.98
C GLN A 236 23.49 2.55 -29.79
N VAL A 237 24.78 2.77 -29.50
CA VAL A 237 25.65 3.56 -30.39
C VAL A 237 26.17 2.71 -31.57
N ALA A 238 26.27 1.38 -31.39
CA ALA A 238 26.88 0.48 -32.37
C ALA A 238 26.02 0.12 -33.61
N ARG A 239 24.75 0.56 -33.70
CA ARG A 239 23.92 0.34 -34.90
C ARG A 239 23.79 1.56 -35.82
N LYS A 240 24.35 2.72 -35.45
CA LYS A 240 24.33 3.92 -36.32
C LYS A 240 25.70 4.56 -36.56
N ALA A 241 26.76 4.09 -35.92
CA ALA A 241 28.12 4.58 -36.15
C ALA A 241 29.04 3.43 -36.58
N VAL A 242 28.81 2.91 -37.79
CA VAL A 242 29.93 2.44 -38.61
C VAL A 242 30.65 3.71 -39.08
N LEU A 243 31.96 3.77 -38.83
CA LEU A 243 32.90 4.87 -39.12
C LEU A 243 32.99 5.98 -38.06
N THR A 244 33.67 5.68 -36.95
CA THR A 244 34.90 6.40 -36.54
C THR A 244 35.43 5.80 -35.23
N GLU A 245 36.44 4.94 -35.38
CA GLU A 245 37.35 4.55 -34.30
C GLU A 245 37.85 5.83 -33.61
N SER A 246 37.69 5.93 -32.28
CA SER A 246 38.27 6.97 -31.38
C SER A 246 37.37 8.11 -30.84
N ALA A 247 36.04 8.05 -30.93
CA ALA A 247 35.18 9.09 -30.33
C ALA A 247 34.44 8.64 -29.06
N ARG A 248 34.92 9.14 -27.90
CA ARG A 248 34.29 9.17 -26.56
C ARG A 248 34.03 7.82 -25.87
N ARG A 249 35.01 7.37 -25.06
CA ARG A 249 34.69 6.77 -23.76
C ARG A 249 33.75 7.75 -23.03
N THR A 250 32.58 7.27 -22.65
CA THR A 250 31.51 8.08 -22.07
C THR A 250 31.91 8.47 -20.64
N ASP A 251 32.32 9.73 -20.41
CA ASP A 251 32.74 10.29 -19.10
C ASP A 251 31.76 10.04 -17.92
N GLY A 252 30.51 9.64 -18.21
CA GLY A 252 29.50 9.28 -17.22
C GLY A 252 29.70 7.87 -16.61
N GLN A 253 30.12 6.87 -17.40
CA GLN A 253 30.17 5.48 -16.93
C GLN A 253 31.29 5.25 -15.90
N ASP A 254 32.42 5.95 -16.07
CA ASP A 254 33.56 5.92 -15.14
C ASP A 254 33.22 6.52 -13.76
N ARG A 255 32.14 7.31 -13.63
CA ARG A 255 31.67 7.87 -12.35
C ARG A 255 30.57 7.04 -11.68
N VAL A 256 29.73 6.35 -12.47
CA VAL A 256 28.62 5.55 -11.96
C VAL A 256 29.11 4.28 -11.29
N LEU A 257 30.00 3.54 -11.95
CA LEU A 257 30.41 2.21 -11.49
C LEU A 257 31.04 2.24 -10.08
N PRO A 258 31.95 3.18 -9.74
CA PRO A 258 32.47 3.27 -8.37
C PRO A 258 31.40 3.67 -7.34
N SER A 259 30.44 4.52 -7.74
CA SER A 259 29.33 4.93 -6.88
C SER A 259 28.38 3.77 -6.63
N LEU A 260 28.10 2.96 -7.65
CA LEU A 260 27.29 1.76 -7.57
C LEU A 260 27.94 0.69 -6.68
N SER A 261 29.25 0.45 -6.86
CA SER A 261 30.02 -0.43 -5.97
C SER A 261 29.96 0.03 -4.53
N SER A 262 30.09 1.35 -4.30
CA SER A 262 29.99 1.95 -2.97
C SER A 262 28.62 1.73 -2.34
N VAL A 263 27.54 1.87 -3.12
CA VAL A 263 26.16 1.63 -2.65
C VAL A 263 25.96 0.17 -2.26
N PHE A 264 26.31 -0.79 -3.12
CA PHE A 264 26.20 -2.21 -2.80
C PHE A 264 27.08 -2.61 -1.61
N ALA A 265 28.34 -2.13 -1.56
CA ALA A 265 29.22 -2.39 -0.43
C ALA A 265 28.62 -1.91 0.90
N ALA A 266 28.03 -0.70 0.91
CA ALA A 266 27.37 -0.17 2.10
C ALA A 266 26.15 -1.01 2.52
N LEU A 267 25.33 -1.45 1.56
CA LEU A 267 24.13 -2.26 1.84
C LEU A 267 24.48 -3.69 2.28
N LEU A 268 25.52 -4.31 1.71
CA LEU A 268 25.99 -5.64 2.10
C LEU A 268 26.67 -5.68 3.47
N ALA A 269 27.29 -4.55 3.86
CA ALA A 269 27.91 -4.37 5.17
C ALA A 269 26.92 -3.95 6.27
N ASP A 270 25.62 -3.83 5.95
CA ASP A 270 24.60 -3.44 6.93
C ASP A 270 24.49 -4.47 8.07
N ARG A 271 24.05 -4.00 9.24
CA ARG A 271 23.90 -4.79 10.47
C ARG A 271 22.49 -5.36 10.61
N SER A 272 21.50 -4.76 9.95
CA SER A 272 20.13 -5.22 9.98
C SER A 272 20.02 -6.48 9.14
N TRP A 273 19.64 -7.60 9.78
CA TRP A 273 19.55 -8.91 9.12
C TRP A 273 18.61 -8.89 7.90
N LEU A 274 17.52 -8.11 7.97
CA LEU A 274 16.53 -8.00 6.90
C LEU A 274 17.10 -7.25 5.70
N LEU A 275 17.74 -6.10 5.94
CA LEU A 275 18.43 -5.34 4.90
C LEU A 275 19.54 -6.16 4.27
N GLN A 276 20.33 -6.85 5.10
CA GLN A 276 21.40 -7.72 4.63
C GLN A 276 20.87 -8.85 3.74
N GLN A 277 19.80 -9.54 4.14
CA GLN A 277 19.18 -10.60 3.34
C GLN A 277 18.75 -10.07 1.97
N HIS A 278 18.03 -8.95 1.93
CA HIS A 278 17.61 -8.36 0.66
C HIS A 278 18.81 -7.85 -0.17
N ALA A 279 19.85 -7.32 0.47
CA ALA A 279 21.07 -6.87 -0.20
C ALA A 279 21.81 -8.04 -0.86
N LEU A 280 21.90 -9.19 -0.18
CA LEU A 280 22.49 -10.42 -0.72
C LEU A 280 21.69 -10.94 -1.94
N GLU A 281 20.35 -10.95 -1.85
CA GLU A 281 19.48 -11.35 -2.96
C GLU A 281 19.64 -10.43 -4.18
N ALA A 282 19.61 -9.10 -3.96
CA ALA A 282 19.75 -8.13 -5.03
C ALA A 282 21.17 -8.14 -5.64
N PHE A 283 22.21 -8.29 -4.81
CA PHE A 283 23.59 -8.39 -5.27
C PHE A 283 23.83 -9.65 -6.09
N THR A 284 23.25 -10.78 -5.70
CA THR A 284 23.34 -12.03 -6.47
C THR A 284 22.69 -11.87 -7.84
N GLN A 285 21.46 -11.32 -7.89
CA GLN A 285 20.77 -11.01 -9.16
C GLN A 285 21.58 -10.05 -10.05
N PHE A 286 22.22 -9.04 -9.44
CA PHE A 286 23.09 -8.10 -10.13
C PHE A 286 24.34 -8.80 -10.68
N ALA A 287 25.01 -9.63 -9.89
CA ALA A 287 26.23 -10.34 -10.26
C ALA A 287 25.99 -11.34 -11.40
N GLU A 288 24.82 -11.98 -11.43
CA GLU A 288 24.40 -12.88 -12.51
C GLU A 288 24.13 -12.13 -13.83
N GLY A 289 23.65 -10.88 -13.77
CA GLY A 289 23.21 -10.11 -14.93
C GLY A 289 24.21 -9.10 -15.48
N THR A 290 25.29 -8.81 -14.77
CA THR A 290 26.25 -7.74 -15.13
C THR A 290 27.46 -8.27 -15.90
N ASN A 291 27.93 -7.49 -16.87
CA ASN A 291 29.23 -7.73 -17.55
C ASN A 291 30.40 -6.98 -16.87
N HIS A 292 30.14 -6.26 -15.77
CA HIS A 292 31.11 -5.45 -15.06
C HIS A 292 31.67 -6.19 -13.83
N GLU A 293 32.58 -7.14 -14.07
CA GLU A 293 33.22 -7.93 -13.01
C GLU A 293 34.00 -7.07 -12.00
N ASP A 294 34.55 -5.95 -12.46
CA ASP A 294 35.26 -4.98 -11.62
C ASP A 294 34.35 -4.38 -10.54
N VAL A 295 33.07 -4.13 -10.85
CA VAL A 295 32.09 -3.66 -9.87
C VAL A 295 31.86 -4.70 -8.78
N ILE A 296 31.74 -5.98 -9.16
CA ILE A 296 31.56 -7.10 -8.22
C ILE A 296 32.74 -7.16 -7.25
N LEU A 297 33.98 -7.14 -7.78
CA LEU A 297 35.19 -7.17 -6.96
C LEU A 297 35.28 -5.97 -6.02
N GLN A 298 34.85 -4.79 -6.46
CA GLN A 298 34.84 -3.59 -5.63
C GLN A 298 33.80 -3.65 -4.50
N CYS A 299 32.67 -4.33 -4.70
CA CYS A 299 31.67 -4.55 -3.64
C CYS A 299 32.19 -5.48 -2.53
N LEU A 300 33.08 -6.42 -2.87
CA LEU A 300 33.56 -7.49 -1.98
C LEU A 300 34.95 -7.22 -1.39
N ARG A 301 35.34 -5.95 -1.24
CA ARG A 301 36.66 -5.56 -0.70
C ARG A 301 36.90 -5.99 0.76
N SER A 302 35.83 -6.19 1.52
CA SER A 302 35.88 -6.65 2.91
C SER A 302 35.78 -8.17 2.95
N GLU A 303 36.71 -8.85 3.62
CA GLU A 303 36.64 -10.31 3.80
C GLU A 303 35.37 -10.75 4.53
N ASP A 304 34.90 -10.00 5.54
CA ASP A 304 33.63 -10.30 6.22
C ASP A 304 32.42 -10.25 5.26
N THR A 305 32.39 -9.26 4.37
CA THR A 305 31.32 -9.15 3.35
C THR A 305 31.41 -10.29 2.33
N LYS A 306 32.62 -10.64 1.92
CA LYS A 306 32.88 -11.74 0.98
C LYS A 306 32.48 -13.09 1.59
N ASP A 307 32.87 -13.37 2.83
CA ASP A 307 32.50 -14.59 3.54
C ASP A 307 30.98 -14.73 3.68
N ARG A 308 30.27 -13.63 3.97
CA ARG A 308 28.80 -13.61 4.04
C ARG A 308 28.16 -13.93 2.69
N VAL A 309 28.66 -13.36 1.60
CA VAL A 309 28.17 -13.64 0.24
C VAL A 309 28.43 -15.09 -0.14
N VAL A 310 29.63 -15.60 0.12
CA VAL A 310 29.96 -17.02 -0.11
C VAL A 310 29.04 -17.93 0.71
N SER A 311 28.86 -17.64 2.01
CA SER A 311 27.98 -18.43 2.87
C SER A 311 26.52 -18.43 2.41
N PHE A 312 26.04 -17.30 1.89
CA PHE A 312 24.71 -17.19 1.29
C PHE A 312 24.56 -18.04 0.03
N LEU A 313 25.53 -17.97 -0.88
CA LEU A 313 25.51 -18.72 -2.15
C LEU A 313 25.64 -20.24 -1.94
N GLU A 314 26.53 -20.64 -1.05
CA GLU A 314 26.72 -22.04 -0.65
C GLU A 314 25.58 -22.55 0.24
N LYS A 315 24.73 -21.65 0.74
CA LYS A 315 23.69 -21.93 1.75
C LYS A 315 24.27 -22.58 3.01
N THR A 316 25.54 -22.30 3.32
CA THR A 316 26.30 -22.89 4.42
C THR A 316 26.07 -22.19 5.77
N GLY A 317 25.27 -21.11 5.78
CA GLY A 317 24.92 -20.32 6.98
C GLY A 317 23.66 -20.77 7.73
N PHE A 318 22.93 -21.79 7.25
CA PHE A 318 21.82 -22.38 8.00
C PHE A 318 22.39 -23.30 9.08
N VAL A 319 22.87 -22.71 10.18
CA VAL A 319 23.02 -23.49 11.42
C VAL A 319 21.61 -23.95 11.76
N ASP A 320 21.39 -25.27 11.67
CA ASP A 320 20.10 -25.87 12.04
C ASP A 320 19.76 -25.39 13.44
N GLU A 321 18.74 -24.54 13.54
CA GLU A 321 18.37 -23.97 14.82
C GLU A 321 17.97 -25.11 15.74
N THR A 322 18.76 -25.32 16.78
CA THR A 322 18.43 -26.33 17.78
C THR A 322 17.04 -26.06 18.36
N ALA A 323 16.28 -27.12 18.63
CA ALA A 323 14.92 -26.99 19.16
C ALA A 323 14.87 -26.12 20.43
N ALA A 324 15.92 -26.14 21.26
CA ALA A 324 16.05 -25.30 22.45
C ALA A 324 16.22 -23.81 22.11
N ALA A 325 17.08 -23.47 21.14
CA ALA A 325 17.24 -22.09 20.66
C ALA A 325 15.93 -21.56 20.05
N ARG A 326 15.20 -22.42 19.32
CA ARG A 326 13.86 -22.08 18.78
C ARG A 326 12.85 -21.74 19.86
N VAL A 327 12.78 -22.57 20.89
CA VAL A 327 11.86 -22.34 22.01
C VAL A 327 12.20 -21.03 22.74
N GLU A 328 13.48 -20.74 22.96
CA GLU A 328 13.87 -19.48 23.60
C GLU A 328 13.63 -18.26 22.72
N ARG A 329 13.88 -18.34 21.41
CA ARG A 329 13.53 -17.28 20.46
C ARG A 329 12.03 -16.99 20.47
N VAL A 330 11.20 -18.02 20.40
CA VAL A 330 9.73 -17.88 20.46
C VAL A 330 9.27 -17.27 21.79
N LYS A 331 9.92 -17.61 22.91
CA LYS A 331 9.63 -16.97 24.21
C LYS A 331 10.02 -15.49 24.23
N GLN A 332 11.16 -15.12 23.65
CA GLN A 332 11.60 -13.73 23.53
C GLN A 332 10.66 -12.92 22.62
N GLU A 333 10.30 -13.47 21.46
CA GLU A 333 9.32 -12.87 20.55
C GLU A 333 7.97 -12.69 21.25
N LYS A 334 7.51 -13.68 22.03
CA LYS A 334 6.29 -13.58 22.83
C LYS A 334 6.33 -12.39 23.79
N GLY A 335 7.46 -12.12 24.45
CA GLY A 335 7.63 -10.96 25.33
C GLY A 335 7.48 -9.62 24.60
N ILE A 336 8.07 -9.51 23.41
CA ILE A 336 7.98 -8.31 22.56
C ILE A 336 6.55 -8.11 22.04
N PHE A 337 5.88 -9.19 21.62
CA PHE A 337 4.50 -9.13 21.13
C PHE A 337 3.51 -8.69 22.21
N TRP A 338 3.62 -9.23 23.43
CA TRP A 338 2.71 -8.89 24.52
C TRP A 338 2.94 -7.47 25.07
N GLY A 339 4.17 -6.96 25.07
CA GLY A 339 4.45 -5.58 25.50
C GLY A 339 3.72 -4.52 24.66
N SER A 340 3.55 -4.76 23.35
CA SER A 340 2.79 -3.87 22.46
C SER A 340 1.27 -3.96 22.64
N SER A 341 0.74 -5.14 22.97
CA SER A 341 -0.71 -5.33 23.25
C SER A 341 -1.10 -4.81 24.65
N ALA A 342 -0.19 -4.87 25.63
CA ALA A 342 -0.45 -4.39 26.99
C ALA A 342 -0.69 -2.87 27.08
N ARG A 343 -0.12 -2.09 26.15
CA ARG A 343 -0.42 -0.65 26.02
C ARG A 343 -1.85 -0.39 25.55
N VAL A 344 -2.36 -1.22 24.62
CA VAL A 344 -3.74 -1.13 24.11
C VAL A 344 -4.74 -1.59 25.18
N LEU A 345 -4.43 -2.68 25.89
CA LEU A 345 -5.27 -3.20 26.97
C LEU A 345 -5.38 -2.27 28.20
N SER A 346 -4.39 -1.39 28.42
CA SER A 346 -4.47 -0.39 29.50
C SER A 346 -5.46 0.75 29.19
N GLU A 347 -5.72 1.05 27.92
CA GLU A 347 -6.75 2.03 27.52
C GLU A 347 -8.15 1.40 27.49
N GLU A 348 -8.26 0.10 27.20
CA GLU A 348 -9.51 -0.67 27.26
C GLU A 348 -10.07 -0.85 28.68
N ALA A 349 -9.24 -0.71 29.72
CA ALA A 349 -9.66 -0.79 31.13
C ALA A 349 -10.62 0.34 31.56
N GLN A 350 -10.89 1.34 30.71
CA GLN A 350 -11.88 2.39 30.96
C GLN A 350 -13.27 2.09 30.35
N TRP A 351 -13.41 1.05 29.53
CA TRP A 351 -14.70 0.68 28.93
C TRP A 351 -15.34 -0.45 29.76
N PRO A 352 -16.63 -0.34 30.12
CA PRO A 352 -17.31 -1.43 30.81
C PRO A 352 -17.26 -2.68 29.94
N SER A 353 -16.67 -3.75 30.49
CA SER A 353 -16.44 -5.03 29.83
C SER A 353 -17.76 -5.71 29.49
N SER A 354 -18.37 -5.35 28.38
CA SER A 354 -19.35 -6.21 27.72
C SER A 354 -18.58 -7.19 26.85
N GLU A 355 -18.45 -8.44 27.32
CA GLU A 355 -17.94 -9.53 26.49
C GLU A 355 -18.67 -9.56 25.14
N PRO A 356 -17.95 -9.70 24.00
CA PRO A 356 -18.60 -9.88 22.72
C PRO A 356 -19.41 -11.18 22.76
N SER A 357 -20.71 -11.07 22.54
CA SER A 357 -21.61 -12.22 22.57
C SER A 357 -21.16 -13.32 21.60
N SER A 358 -21.24 -14.57 22.06
CA SER A 358 -20.88 -15.75 21.26
C SER A 358 -21.56 -15.70 19.89
N LYS A 359 -20.76 -15.86 18.83
CA LYS A 359 -21.22 -15.88 17.43
C LYS A 359 -22.24 -17.02 17.24
N ARG A 360 -23.54 -16.70 17.33
CA ARG A 360 -24.61 -17.66 17.00
C ARG A 360 -24.75 -17.74 15.49
N ALA A 361 -24.93 -18.95 14.97
CA ALA A 361 -25.42 -19.13 13.60
C ALA A 361 -26.68 -18.27 13.42
N ARG A 362 -26.70 -17.46 12.35
CA ARG A 362 -27.84 -16.61 11.99
C ARG A 362 -29.04 -17.55 11.82
N HIS A 363 -29.88 -17.66 12.85
CA HIS A 363 -31.19 -18.24 12.68
C HIS A 363 -31.91 -17.28 11.75
N GLU A 364 -32.29 -17.74 10.56
CA GLU A 364 -33.35 -17.08 9.81
C GLU A 364 -34.49 -16.89 10.80
N ARG A 365 -34.77 -15.63 11.16
CA ARG A 365 -35.86 -15.35 12.09
C ARG A 365 -37.12 -15.77 11.36
N PRO A 366 -38.03 -16.52 12.00
CA PRO A 366 -39.33 -16.80 11.40
C PRO A 366 -39.94 -15.46 10.94
N LEU A 367 -40.44 -15.40 9.70
CA LEU A 367 -41.00 -14.19 9.09
C LEU A 367 -41.96 -13.45 10.06
N GLU A 368 -42.72 -14.21 10.85
CA GLU A 368 -43.62 -13.73 11.90
C GLU A 368 -42.92 -12.91 13.01
N GLU A 369 -41.72 -13.31 13.43
CA GLU A 369 -40.94 -12.60 14.44
C GLU A 369 -40.44 -11.25 13.91
N GLU A 370 -40.12 -11.18 12.60
CA GLU A 370 -39.75 -9.94 11.92
C GLU A 370 -40.94 -8.99 11.80
N TYR A 371 -42.12 -9.48 11.41
CA TYR A 371 -43.36 -8.69 11.45
C TYR A 371 -43.65 -8.16 12.85
N ARG A 372 -43.57 -9.01 13.88
CA ARG A 372 -43.77 -8.58 15.28
C ARG A 372 -42.75 -7.53 15.71
N SER A 373 -41.49 -7.67 15.31
CA SER A 373 -40.43 -6.71 15.62
C SER A 373 -40.68 -5.35 14.93
N ALA A 374 -41.06 -5.35 13.66
CA ALA A 374 -41.35 -4.14 12.90
C ALA A 374 -42.56 -3.39 13.50
N VAL A 375 -43.63 -4.10 13.86
CA VAL A 375 -44.81 -3.51 14.50
C VAL A 375 -44.48 -2.93 15.88
N ARG A 376 -43.65 -3.61 16.69
CA ARG A 376 -43.19 -3.06 17.98
C ARG A 376 -42.36 -1.79 17.80
N ALA A 377 -41.49 -1.75 16.80
CA ALA A 377 -40.68 -0.56 16.50
C ALA A 377 -41.55 0.62 16.06
N ALA A 378 -42.53 0.39 15.18
CA ALA A 378 -43.49 1.41 14.77
C ALA A 378 -44.31 1.96 15.95
N ARG A 379 -44.77 1.08 16.84
CA ARG A 379 -45.46 1.48 18.07
C ARG A 379 -44.57 2.33 18.98
N ALA A 380 -43.33 1.90 19.23
CA ALA A 380 -42.39 2.64 20.07
C ALA A 380 -42.07 4.03 19.48
N ALA A 381 -41.95 4.14 18.16
CA ALA A 381 -41.75 5.42 17.49
C ALA A 381 -42.95 6.37 17.68
N LEU A 382 -44.19 5.86 17.57
CA LEU A 382 -45.39 6.65 17.84
C LEU A 382 -45.49 7.09 19.31
N GLU A 383 -45.13 6.22 20.24
CA GLU A 383 -45.05 6.55 21.67
C GLU A 383 -43.99 7.64 21.94
N ALA A 384 -42.84 7.60 21.24
CA ALA A 384 -41.81 8.63 21.33
C ALA A 384 -42.26 9.99 20.76
N VAL A 385 -42.97 9.99 19.63
CA VAL A 385 -43.60 11.21 19.08
C VAL A 385 -44.62 11.77 20.07
N GLY A 386 -45.43 10.91 20.69
CA GLY A 386 -46.35 11.30 21.76
C GLY A 386 -45.65 11.93 22.96
N ALA A 387 -44.51 11.38 23.38
CA ALA A 387 -43.71 11.96 24.46
C ALA A 387 -43.13 13.34 24.08
N LEU A 388 -42.66 13.52 22.84
CA LEU A 388 -42.15 14.81 22.36
C LEU A 388 -43.24 15.89 22.31
N LEU A 389 -44.48 15.52 21.96
CA LEU A 389 -45.63 16.43 21.99
C LEU A 389 -46.01 16.90 23.40
N GLN A 390 -45.62 16.17 24.44
CA GLN A 390 -45.78 16.63 25.84
C GLN A 390 -44.71 17.66 26.24
N THR A 391 -43.61 17.76 25.48
CA THR A 391 -42.48 18.64 25.79
C THR A 391 -42.52 20.00 25.08
N GLY A 392 -43.36 20.16 24.06
CA GLY A 392 -43.47 21.41 23.31
C GLY A 392 -44.58 21.39 22.25
N PRO A 393 -44.85 22.53 21.60
CA PRO A 393 -45.89 22.62 20.57
C PRO A 393 -45.54 21.78 19.34
N ALA A 394 -46.57 21.17 18.73
CA ALA A 394 -46.43 20.36 17.53
C ALA A 394 -45.92 21.21 16.35
N PRO A 395 -44.92 20.75 15.58
CA PRO A 395 -44.53 21.39 14.33
C PRO A 395 -45.65 21.34 13.28
N ASP A 396 -45.76 22.37 12.45
CA ASP A 396 -46.86 22.54 11.47
C ASP A 396 -46.96 21.43 10.41
N TRP A 397 -45.86 20.72 10.15
CA TRP A 397 -45.79 19.59 9.21
C TRP A 397 -46.22 18.25 9.83
N LEU A 398 -46.23 18.13 11.16
CA LEU A 398 -46.46 16.86 11.85
C LEU A 398 -47.87 16.28 11.59
N PRO A 399 -48.96 17.07 11.58
CA PRO A 399 -50.30 16.54 11.28
C PRO A 399 -50.40 15.92 9.87
N VAL A 400 -49.72 16.51 8.89
CA VAL A 400 -49.71 16.02 7.50
C VAL A 400 -49.00 14.67 7.43
N GLU A 401 -47.87 14.53 8.12
CA GLU A 401 -47.10 13.28 8.08
C GLU A 401 -47.77 12.15 8.89
N VAL A 402 -48.48 12.48 9.97
CA VAL A 402 -49.31 11.52 10.72
C VAL A 402 -50.47 11.02 9.86
N LEU A 403 -51.11 11.88 9.07
CA LEU A 403 -52.16 11.46 8.12
C LEU A 403 -51.60 10.52 7.05
N ARG A 404 -50.42 10.82 6.52
CA ARG A 404 -49.73 9.96 5.53
C ARG A 404 -49.37 8.59 6.11
N LEU A 405 -48.90 8.55 7.36
CA LEU A 405 -48.64 7.29 8.07
C LEU A 405 -49.93 6.49 8.27
N GLN A 406 -51.05 7.16 8.54
CA GLN A 406 -52.35 6.51 8.68
C GLN A 406 -52.83 5.89 7.37
N GLU A 407 -52.66 6.58 6.23
CA GLU A 407 -52.96 6.04 4.90
C GLU A 407 -52.12 4.78 4.60
N GLN A 408 -50.83 4.79 4.93
CA GLN A 408 -49.94 3.62 4.77
C GLN A 408 -50.37 2.44 5.65
N VAL A 409 -50.79 2.70 6.89
CA VAL A 409 -51.33 1.66 7.77
C VAL A 409 -52.63 1.06 7.21
N ASP A 410 -53.50 1.88 6.62
CA ASP A 410 -54.75 1.41 6.02
C ASP A 410 -54.53 0.68 4.68
N GLU A 411 -53.46 0.99 3.95
CA GLU A 411 -52.98 0.21 2.81
C GLU A 411 -52.44 -1.17 3.25
N LEU A 412 -51.64 -1.22 4.32
CA LEU A 412 -51.14 -2.47 4.89
C LEU A 412 -52.28 -3.38 5.39
N LYS A 413 -53.33 -2.81 6.00
CA LYS A 413 -54.54 -3.56 6.38
C LYS A 413 -55.26 -4.16 5.18
N ARG A 414 -55.30 -3.44 4.04
CA ARG A 414 -55.93 -3.94 2.81
C ARG A 414 -55.11 -5.05 2.15
N CYS A 415 -53.78 -4.97 2.19
CA CYS A 415 -52.90 -6.03 1.68
C CYS A 415 -52.96 -7.30 2.54
N GLY A 416 -53.03 -7.19 3.87
CA GLY A 416 -53.08 -8.35 4.77
C GLY A 416 -54.40 -9.13 4.79
N LEU A 417 -55.45 -8.63 4.15
CA LEU A 417 -56.78 -9.27 4.05
C LEU A 417 -57.05 -9.93 2.68
N GLN A 418 -56.07 -9.92 1.76
CA GLN A 418 -56.22 -10.54 0.43
C GLN A 418 -55.66 -11.97 0.33
N ASP A 419 -55.03 -12.49 1.38
CA ASP A 419 -54.46 -13.86 1.42
C ASP A 419 -55.41 -14.93 2.01
N GLU A 420 -56.69 -14.60 2.25
CA GLU A 420 -57.75 -15.59 2.48
C GLU A 420 -58.80 -15.54 1.35
N ALA A 421 -58.47 -16.19 0.22
CA ALA A 421 -59.45 -16.63 -0.79
C ALA A 421 -58.98 -17.92 -1.48
#